data_AF-A0A7C7JPV2-F1
#
_entry.id   AF-A0A7C7JPV2-F1
#
_cell.length_a   1.000
_cell.length_b   1.000
_cell.length_c   1.000
_cell.angle_alpha   90.00
_cell.angle_beta   90.00
_cell.angle_gamma   90.00
#
_symmetry.space_group_name_H-M   'P 1'
#
loop_
_entity.id
_entity.type
_entity.pdbx_description
1 polymer ?
#
loop_
_entity_poly.entity_id
_entity_poly.type
_entity_poly.pdbx_seq_one_letter_code
_entity_poly.pdbx_strand_id
1 'polypeptide(L)'
;MKKIYLLFFFTSLLFSLTDFDKGIKLFHQGKYQEAYKIFQELSDGGILEDDLDLYLAKSAFAIGKYEEALIAFERVLIEADENDRGTINQIRLSLAKTYLALNENELARKTLYEILDENPPQIVQDTIFSMLEGIDERKNRVSESQLNFFANLEFGYEENINSVTSENSDEQIDSLYIHEMGGIGAYHRFGDSSFAISSNLIGFNQNYIEDSNYNIDYFSFEIVPIYKMVKNSNLELPAKVEYSQFGGDELFTQYSTGVRFLKYIETQFVKAIAFDTFINYKWRKWGEEQGEDSDFTSFEYGLSTKVEYRDYFLSFFYSTTKEEAETEQEKHKNEIDKIINTIRLSYSIRNIADFLDFTFSYTFKNRIFTDYQAITDRNLSTAQQDKEVRKERYHNFGILFSKEILEDLEVYMNLNYTLQTSNHIYSEYDRFSTSVGVNYKF
;
A
#
# COMPACT_ATOMS: atom_id res chain seq x y z
N MET A 1 -75.23 7.07 -21.56
CA MET A 1 -73.89 6.48 -21.76
C MET A 1 -72.84 6.89 -20.71
N LYS A 2 -72.99 7.99 -19.95
CA LYS A 2 -72.03 8.38 -18.89
C LYS A 2 -72.15 7.64 -17.52
N LYS A 3 -73.20 6.85 -17.27
CA LYS A 3 -73.40 6.12 -15.99
C LYS A 3 -72.82 4.69 -15.95
N ILE A 4 -72.42 4.12 -17.10
CA ILE A 4 -71.89 2.74 -17.17
C ILE A 4 -70.37 2.70 -16.99
N TYR A 5 -69.63 3.74 -17.40
CA TYR A 5 -68.19 3.84 -17.17
C TYR A 5 -67.81 4.07 -15.70
N LEU A 6 -68.68 4.74 -14.92
CA LEU A 6 -68.44 4.98 -13.50
C LEU A 6 -68.58 3.70 -12.65
N LEU A 7 -69.40 2.73 -13.10
CA LEU A 7 -69.60 1.47 -12.37
C LEU A 7 -68.44 0.48 -12.64
N PHE A 8 -67.85 0.50 -13.84
CA PHE A 8 -66.71 -0.35 -14.20
C PHE A 8 -65.39 0.11 -13.54
N PHE A 9 -65.19 1.43 -13.40
CA PHE A 9 -64.03 2.01 -12.71
C PHE A 9 -64.08 1.79 -11.19
N PHE A 10 -65.28 1.71 -10.61
CA PHE A 10 -65.45 1.44 -9.18
C PHE A 10 -65.25 -0.04 -8.85
N THR A 11 -65.61 -0.96 -9.75
CA THR A 11 -65.37 -2.39 -9.58
C THR A 11 -63.91 -2.80 -9.77
N SER A 12 -63.15 -2.13 -10.64
CA SER A 12 -61.71 -2.41 -10.78
C SER A 12 -60.90 -1.93 -9.58
N LEU A 13 -61.29 -0.80 -8.97
CA LEU A 13 -60.64 -0.25 -7.79
C LEU A 13 -60.96 -1.05 -6.51
N LEU A 14 -62.18 -1.58 -6.39
CA LEU A 14 -62.56 -2.46 -5.27
C LEU A 14 -61.89 -3.84 -5.34
N PHE A 15 -61.54 -4.33 -6.53
CA PHE A 15 -60.82 -5.59 -6.71
C PHE A 15 -59.32 -5.44 -6.40
N SER A 16 -58.70 -4.30 -6.77
CA SER A 16 -57.27 -4.04 -6.53
C SER A 16 -56.93 -3.90 -5.04
N LEU A 17 -57.79 -3.25 -4.24
CA LEU A 17 -57.63 -3.16 -2.77
C LEU A 17 -57.68 -4.53 -2.09
N THR A 18 -58.53 -5.45 -2.57
CA THR A 18 -58.61 -6.81 -2.01
C THR A 18 -57.40 -7.67 -2.34
N ASP A 19 -56.76 -7.45 -3.49
CA ASP A 19 -55.57 -8.18 -3.89
C ASP A 19 -54.32 -7.67 -3.14
N PHE A 20 -54.20 -6.37 -2.88
CA PHE A 20 -53.13 -5.84 -2.04
C PHE A 20 -53.17 -6.43 -0.61
N ASP A 21 -54.31 -6.37 0.07
CA ASP A 21 -54.51 -6.96 1.40
C ASP A 21 -54.18 -8.47 1.43
N LYS A 22 -54.54 -9.18 0.35
CA LYS A 22 -54.21 -10.60 0.19
C LYS A 22 -52.71 -10.81 0.06
N GLY A 23 -52.00 -9.97 -0.70
CA GLY A 23 -50.54 -9.96 -0.80
C GLY A 23 -49.88 -9.75 0.56
N ILE A 24 -50.34 -8.76 1.33
CA ILE A 24 -49.86 -8.47 2.69
C ILE A 24 -50.05 -9.66 3.62
N LYS A 25 -51.23 -10.29 3.59
CA LYS A 25 -51.52 -11.48 4.39
C LYS A 25 -50.57 -12.64 4.05
N LEU A 26 -50.28 -12.86 2.77
CA LEU A 26 -49.32 -13.88 2.33
C LEU A 26 -47.88 -13.54 2.76
N PHE A 27 -47.49 -12.27 2.66
CA PHE A 27 -46.19 -11.79 3.11
C PHE A 27 -45.97 -12.06 4.60
N HIS A 28 -46.93 -11.70 5.46
CA HIS A 28 -46.85 -11.95 6.90
C HIS A 28 -46.92 -13.44 7.27
N GLN A 29 -47.45 -14.29 6.39
CA GLN A 29 -47.41 -15.75 6.53
C GLN A 29 -46.08 -16.37 6.07
N GLY A 30 -45.12 -15.56 5.62
CA GLY A 30 -43.83 -16.03 5.09
C GLY A 30 -43.93 -16.63 3.67
N LYS A 31 -45.07 -16.48 3.00
CA LYS A 31 -45.31 -16.99 1.64
C LYS A 31 -44.82 -15.98 0.60
N TYR A 32 -43.52 -15.67 0.65
CA TYR A 32 -42.93 -14.58 -0.13
C TYR A 32 -43.07 -14.75 -1.64
N GLN A 33 -43.01 -15.98 -2.16
CA GLN A 33 -43.21 -16.24 -3.59
C GLN A 33 -44.64 -15.92 -4.08
N GLU A 34 -45.65 -16.24 -3.26
CA GLU A 34 -47.05 -15.95 -3.59
C GLU A 34 -47.34 -14.45 -3.44
N ALA A 35 -46.81 -13.83 -2.38
CA ALA A 35 -46.92 -12.40 -2.15
C ALA A 35 -46.25 -11.58 -3.27
N TYR A 36 -45.02 -11.97 -3.65
CA TYR A 36 -44.27 -11.35 -4.73
C TYR A 36 -45.06 -11.33 -6.05
N LYS A 37 -45.72 -12.44 -6.43
CA LYS A 37 -46.54 -12.50 -7.65
C LYS A 37 -47.68 -11.48 -7.62
N ILE A 38 -48.38 -11.39 -6.49
CA ILE A 38 -49.48 -10.43 -6.32
C ILE A 38 -48.95 -9.00 -6.40
N PHE A 39 -47.88 -8.67 -5.69
CA PHE A 39 -47.33 -7.31 -5.72
C PHE A 39 -46.76 -6.93 -7.09
N GLN A 40 -46.15 -7.88 -7.81
CA GLN A 40 -45.70 -7.67 -9.18
C GLN A 40 -46.88 -7.40 -10.12
N GLU A 41 -47.93 -8.21 -10.07
CA GLU A 41 -49.15 -8.01 -10.89
C GLU A 41 -49.81 -6.65 -10.62
N LEU A 42 -49.83 -6.21 -9.36
CA LEU A 42 -50.33 -4.88 -8.98
C LEU A 42 -49.44 -3.75 -9.52
N SER A 43 -48.11 -3.88 -9.41
CA SER A 43 -47.14 -2.89 -9.90
C SER A 43 -47.18 -2.78 -11.42
N ASP A 44 -47.21 -3.92 -12.13
CA ASP A 44 -47.34 -4.00 -13.60
C ASP A 44 -48.69 -3.43 -14.08
N GLY A 45 -49.74 -3.56 -13.27
CA GLY A 45 -51.06 -3.00 -13.50
C GLY A 45 -51.17 -1.48 -13.28
N GLY A 46 -50.09 -0.83 -12.82
CA GLY A 46 -50.05 0.60 -12.54
C GLY A 46 -50.84 1.01 -11.29
N ILE A 47 -51.06 0.09 -10.35
CA ILE A 47 -51.68 0.39 -9.06
C ILE A 47 -50.68 1.18 -8.20
N LEU A 48 -51.14 2.27 -7.61
CA LEU A 48 -50.36 3.13 -6.72
C LEU A 48 -50.93 2.99 -5.31
N GLU A 49 -50.36 2.07 -4.52
CA GLU A 49 -50.58 1.97 -3.07
C GLU A 49 -49.27 2.35 -2.38
N ASP A 50 -49.34 3.17 -1.33
CA ASP A 50 -48.18 3.85 -0.71
C ASP A 50 -47.06 2.88 -0.26
N ASP A 51 -47.39 1.62 0.05
CA ASP A 51 -46.43 0.61 0.50
C ASP A 51 -46.15 -0.50 -0.54
N LEU A 52 -46.73 -0.45 -1.74
CA LEU A 52 -46.64 -1.53 -2.72
C LEU A 52 -45.20 -1.90 -3.06
N ASP A 53 -44.40 -0.91 -3.42
CA ASP A 53 -43.00 -1.13 -3.81
C ASP A 53 -42.16 -1.64 -2.64
N LEU A 54 -42.49 -1.26 -1.40
CA LEU A 54 -41.80 -1.76 -0.21
C LEU A 54 -42.06 -3.25 0.00
N TYR A 55 -43.31 -3.70 -0.15
CA TYR A 55 -43.66 -5.11 -0.03
C TYR A 55 -43.18 -5.93 -1.23
N LEU A 56 -43.19 -5.35 -2.43
CA LEU A 56 -42.58 -5.95 -3.62
C LEU A 56 -41.09 -6.19 -3.40
N ALA A 57 -40.34 -5.16 -2.97
CA ALA A 57 -38.91 -5.23 -2.72
C ALA A 57 -38.55 -6.28 -1.66
N LYS A 58 -39.25 -6.26 -0.52
CA LYS A 58 -39.04 -7.24 0.57
C LYS A 58 -39.36 -8.66 0.12
N SER A 59 -40.43 -8.85 -0.65
CA SER A 59 -40.80 -10.17 -1.16
C SER A 59 -39.78 -10.69 -2.17
N ALA A 60 -39.34 -9.84 -3.10
CA ALA A 60 -38.32 -10.14 -4.10
C ALA A 60 -36.99 -10.52 -3.44
N PHE A 61 -36.55 -9.74 -2.44
CA PHE A 61 -35.35 -10.03 -1.67
C PHE A 61 -35.43 -11.40 -0.99
N ALA A 62 -36.56 -11.69 -0.34
CA ALA A 62 -36.76 -12.94 0.40
C ALA A 62 -36.74 -14.20 -0.49
N ILE A 63 -37.06 -14.08 -1.78
CA ILE A 63 -37.01 -15.19 -2.74
C ILE A 63 -35.75 -15.20 -3.61
N GLY A 64 -34.76 -14.35 -3.30
CA GLY A 64 -33.47 -14.31 -4.00
C GLY A 64 -33.47 -13.55 -5.32
N LYS A 65 -34.50 -12.74 -5.58
CA LYS A 65 -34.57 -11.87 -6.77
C LYS A 65 -33.98 -10.49 -6.46
N TYR A 66 -32.67 -10.43 -6.34
CA TYR A 66 -32.00 -9.26 -5.77
C TYR A 66 -31.98 -8.04 -6.71
N GLU A 67 -31.89 -8.19 -8.03
CA GLU A 67 -31.96 -7.04 -8.95
C GLU A 67 -33.35 -6.39 -8.94
N GLU A 68 -34.41 -7.19 -8.90
CA GLU A 68 -35.78 -6.68 -8.80
C GLU A 68 -36.04 -6.02 -7.44
N ALA A 69 -35.48 -6.59 -6.36
CA ALA A 69 -35.53 -5.98 -5.05
C ALA A 69 -34.80 -4.63 -5.01
N LEU A 70 -33.62 -4.54 -5.66
CA LEU A 70 -32.84 -3.32 -5.75
C LEU A 70 -33.66 -2.19 -6.39
N ILE A 71 -34.21 -2.44 -7.58
CA ILE A 71 -35.03 -1.46 -8.32
C ILE A 71 -36.24 -1.02 -7.48
N ALA A 72 -36.93 -1.96 -6.84
CA ALA A 72 -38.09 -1.64 -6.02
C ALA A 72 -37.71 -0.83 -4.77
N PHE A 73 -36.60 -1.17 -4.08
CA PHE A 73 -36.12 -0.37 -2.95
C PHE A 73 -35.67 1.04 -3.37
N GLU A 74 -35.05 1.20 -4.55
CA GLU A 74 -34.68 2.51 -5.08
C GLU A 74 -35.91 3.38 -5.34
N ARG A 75 -37.00 2.80 -5.89
CA ARG A 75 -38.28 3.50 -6.05
C ARG A 75 -38.83 3.99 -4.71
N VAL A 76 -38.86 3.13 -3.70
CA VAL A 76 -39.30 3.53 -2.35
C VAL A 76 -38.42 4.65 -1.78
N LEU A 77 -37.10 4.59 -2.00
CA LEU A 77 -36.19 5.63 -1.53
C LEU A 77 -36.43 6.99 -2.21
N ILE A 78 -36.78 6.99 -3.51
CA ILE A 78 -37.10 8.20 -4.28
C ILE A 78 -38.40 8.85 -3.78
N GLU A 79 -39.38 8.04 -3.37
CA GLU A 79 -40.70 8.51 -2.92
C GLU A 79 -40.76 8.84 -1.42
N ALA A 80 -39.74 8.48 -0.65
CA ALA A 80 -39.71 8.70 0.79
C ALA A 80 -39.71 10.19 1.16
N ASP A 81 -40.47 10.55 2.20
CA ASP A 81 -40.43 11.90 2.79
C ASP A 81 -39.02 12.19 3.33
N GLU A 82 -38.36 13.22 2.79
CA GLU A 82 -37.01 13.64 3.19
C GLU A 82 -36.88 13.98 4.69
N ASN A 83 -38.00 14.26 5.35
CA ASN A 83 -38.06 14.52 6.79
C ASN A 83 -38.15 13.24 7.64
N ASP A 84 -38.54 12.10 7.06
CA ASP A 84 -38.60 10.81 7.74
C ASP A 84 -37.28 10.03 7.59
N ARG A 85 -36.27 10.51 8.31
CA ARG A 85 -34.94 9.88 8.36
C ARG A 85 -34.97 8.45 8.87
N GLY A 86 -35.94 8.11 9.71
CA GLY A 86 -36.10 6.76 10.24
C GLY A 86 -36.43 5.76 9.13
N THR A 87 -37.42 6.09 8.30
CA THR A 87 -37.83 5.28 7.15
C THR A 87 -36.73 5.23 6.08
N ILE A 88 -36.10 6.37 5.77
CA ILE A 88 -34.98 6.45 4.81
C ILE A 88 -33.85 5.51 5.23
N ASN A 89 -33.44 5.50 6.50
CA ASN A 89 -32.35 4.64 6.97
C ASN A 89 -32.72 3.16 6.96
N GLN A 90 -33.98 2.80 7.17
CA GLN A 90 -34.44 1.41 7.00
C GLN A 90 -34.37 0.96 5.54
N ILE A 91 -34.72 1.83 4.60
CA ILE A 91 -34.63 1.55 3.16
C ILE A 91 -33.17 1.44 2.74
N ARG A 92 -32.30 2.38 3.15
CA ARG A 92 -30.84 2.31 2.92
C ARG A 92 -30.21 1.05 3.49
N LEU A 93 -30.62 0.61 4.67
CA LEU A 93 -30.13 -0.66 5.24
C LEU A 93 -30.58 -1.87 4.41
N SER A 94 -31.78 -1.82 3.81
CA SER A 94 -32.28 -2.87 2.92
C SER A 94 -31.57 -2.85 1.56
N LEU A 95 -31.24 -1.67 1.03
CA LEU A 95 -30.37 -1.49 -0.13
C LEU A 95 -28.98 -2.05 0.13
N ALA A 96 -28.36 -1.73 1.28
CA ALA A 96 -27.06 -2.28 1.66
C ALA A 96 -27.07 -3.81 1.70
N LYS A 97 -28.10 -4.44 2.28
CA LYS A 97 -28.28 -5.90 2.24
C LYS A 97 -28.42 -6.45 0.82
N THR A 98 -29.12 -5.72 -0.04
CA THR A 98 -29.33 -6.10 -1.45
C THR A 98 -28.04 -6.01 -2.24
N TYR A 99 -27.27 -4.93 -2.08
CA TYR A 99 -25.92 -4.80 -2.62
C TYR A 99 -25.02 -5.95 -2.16
N LEU A 100 -25.07 -6.32 -0.87
CA LEU A 100 -24.30 -7.46 -0.36
C LEU A 100 -24.71 -8.80 -0.99
N ALA A 101 -25.98 -8.98 -1.31
CA ALA A 101 -26.48 -10.19 -1.97
C ALA A 101 -26.06 -10.23 -3.46
N LEU A 102 -25.92 -9.06 -4.09
CA LEU A 102 -25.42 -8.89 -5.46
C LEU A 102 -23.88 -8.88 -5.56
N ASN A 103 -23.15 -9.03 -4.44
CA ASN A 103 -21.69 -8.86 -4.33
C ASN A 103 -21.17 -7.45 -4.63
N GLU A 104 -22.03 -6.44 -4.60
CA GLU A 104 -21.69 -5.01 -4.77
C GLU A 104 -21.17 -4.41 -3.45
N ASN A 105 -20.05 -4.94 -2.97
CA ASN A 105 -19.53 -4.67 -1.62
C ASN A 105 -19.17 -3.20 -1.36
N GLU A 106 -18.63 -2.48 -2.35
CA GLU A 106 -18.26 -1.07 -2.21
C GLU A 106 -19.50 -0.16 -2.10
N LEU A 107 -20.53 -0.43 -2.90
CA LEU A 107 -21.81 0.26 -2.79
C LEU A 107 -22.47 -0.01 -1.44
N ALA A 108 -22.47 -1.27 -0.99
CA ALA A 108 -22.96 -1.62 0.34
C ALA A 108 -22.21 -0.86 1.45
N ARG A 109 -20.87 -0.84 1.41
CA ARG A 109 -20.03 -0.15 2.39
C ARG A 109 -20.34 1.34 2.43
N LYS A 110 -20.39 1.99 1.27
CA LYS A 110 -20.73 3.42 1.15
C LYS A 110 -22.09 3.70 1.80
N THR A 111 -23.13 2.95 1.45
CA THR A 111 -24.48 3.14 2.01
C THR A 111 -24.51 2.90 3.53
N LEU A 112 -23.76 1.93 4.05
CA LEU A 112 -23.67 1.66 5.49
C LEU A 112 -23.02 2.82 6.26
N TYR A 113 -21.96 3.43 5.71
CA TYR A 113 -21.35 4.62 6.31
C TYR A 113 -22.27 5.84 6.25
N GLU A 114 -22.99 6.05 5.15
CA GLU A 114 -24.00 7.12 5.05
C GLU A 114 -25.06 7.03 6.16
N ILE A 115 -25.46 5.81 6.55
CA ILE A 115 -26.39 5.60 7.67
C ILE A 115 -25.72 5.92 9.01
N LEU A 116 -24.45 5.55 9.20
CA LEU A 116 -23.71 5.82 10.45
C LEU A 116 -23.50 7.32 10.68
N ASP A 117 -23.27 8.09 9.62
CA ASP A 117 -23.09 9.55 9.69
C ASP A 117 -24.32 10.28 10.27
N GLU A 118 -25.51 9.69 10.14
CA GLU A 118 -26.76 10.21 10.71
C GLU A 118 -26.96 9.84 12.20
N ASN A 119 -25.98 9.18 12.84
CA ASN A 119 -25.98 8.75 14.24
C ASN A 119 -27.25 7.96 14.64
N PRO A 120 -27.47 6.76 14.04
CA PRO A 120 -28.67 5.97 14.26
C PRO A 120 -28.66 5.33 15.66
N PRO A 121 -29.79 4.78 16.14
CA PRO A 121 -29.85 4.08 17.43
C PRO A 121 -28.80 2.96 17.55
N GLN A 122 -28.30 2.70 18.75
CA GLN A 122 -27.19 1.74 18.99
C GLN A 122 -27.42 0.37 18.35
N ILE A 123 -28.65 -0.16 18.41
CA ILE A 123 -28.99 -1.46 17.82
C ILE A 123 -28.76 -1.52 16.30
N VAL A 124 -28.95 -0.39 15.61
CA VAL A 124 -28.69 -0.26 14.18
C VAL A 124 -27.19 -0.17 13.93
N GLN A 125 -26.45 0.59 14.77
CA GLN A 125 -24.99 0.66 14.69
C GLN A 125 -24.36 -0.73 14.82
N ASP A 126 -24.78 -1.51 15.83
CA ASP A 126 -24.28 -2.87 16.05
C ASP A 126 -24.53 -3.79 14.84
N THR A 127 -25.71 -3.65 14.22
CA THR A 127 -26.06 -4.39 12.99
C THR A 127 -25.16 -3.98 11.81
N ILE A 128 -24.93 -2.68 11.64
CA ILE A 128 -24.07 -2.16 10.57
C ILE A 128 -22.63 -2.62 10.76
N PHE A 129 -22.10 -2.57 11.99
CA PHE A 129 -20.73 -3.04 12.27
C PHE A 129 -20.56 -4.53 11.93
N SER A 130 -21.54 -5.38 12.26
CA SER A 130 -21.52 -6.79 11.87
C SER A 130 -21.54 -7.00 10.34
N MET A 131 -22.29 -6.17 9.60
CA MET A 131 -22.29 -6.23 8.13
C MET A 131 -20.97 -5.77 7.52
N LEU A 132 -20.38 -4.69 8.04
CA LEU A 132 -19.07 -4.20 7.61
C LEU A 132 -17.98 -5.25 7.86
N GLU A 133 -17.97 -5.90 9.03
CA GLU A 133 -17.07 -7.00 9.33
C GLU A 133 -17.23 -8.16 8.32
N GLY A 134 -18.47 -8.53 7.97
CA GLY A 134 -18.72 -9.56 6.96
C GLY A 134 -18.32 -9.15 5.52
N ILE A 135 -18.24 -7.86 5.20
CA ILE A 135 -17.65 -7.38 3.94
C ILE A 135 -16.14 -7.58 3.98
N ASP A 136 -15.51 -7.20 5.09
CA ASP A 136 -14.06 -7.32 5.27
C ASP A 136 -13.61 -8.79 5.23
N GLU A 137 -14.37 -9.70 5.85
CA GLU A 137 -14.12 -11.15 5.79
C GLU A 137 -14.19 -11.71 4.36
N ARG A 138 -15.17 -11.27 3.55
CA ARG A 138 -15.30 -11.71 2.15
C ARG A 138 -14.16 -11.21 1.28
N LYS A 139 -13.74 -9.95 1.46
CA LYS A 139 -12.54 -9.40 0.82
C LYS A 139 -11.29 -10.21 1.19
N ASN A 140 -11.19 -10.63 2.45
CA ASN A 140 -10.09 -11.45 2.94
C ASN A 140 -10.07 -12.88 2.37
N ARG A 141 -11.20 -13.43 1.89
CA ARG A 141 -11.26 -14.75 1.21
C ARG A 141 -10.78 -14.72 -0.24
N VAL A 142 -11.03 -13.62 -0.96
CA VAL A 142 -10.46 -13.40 -2.32
C VAL A 142 -8.94 -13.19 -2.28
N SER A 143 -8.37 -12.96 -1.09
CA SER A 143 -6.96 -12.66 -0.82
C SER A 143 -6.13 -13.89 -0.37
N GLU A 144 -6.63 -15.12 -0.46
CA GLU A 144 -5.90 -16.31 0.01
C GLU A 144 -4.56 -16.52 -0.70
N SER A 145 -4.46 -16.23 -2.00
CA SER A 145 -3.20 -16.23 -2.72
C SER A 145 -3.16 -15.05 -3.67
N GLN A 146 -2.08 -14.27 -3.62
CA GLN A 146 -1.83 -13.16 -4.53
C GLN A 146 -0.45 -13.34 -5.13
N LEU A 147 -0.34 -13.00 -6.41
CA LEU A 147 0.90 -13.02 -7.15
C LEU A 147 0.95 -11.73 -7.95
N ASN A 148 1.95 -10.91 -7.68
CA ASN A 148 2.14 -9.61 -8.30
C ASN A 148 3.47 -9.62 -9.03
N PHE A 149 3.50 -8.99 -10.20
CA PHE A 149 4.72 -8.83 -10.97
C PHE A 149 4.91 -7.37 -11.31
N PHE A 150 6.17 -6.95 -11.41
CA PHE A 150 6.48 -5.68 -12.03
C PHE A 150 7.76 -5.77 -12.84
N ALA A 151 7.84 -4.94 -13.86
CA ALA A 151 9.03 -4.71 -14.66
C ALA A 151 9.19 -3.21 -14.89
N ASN A 152 10.43 -2.77 -14.90
CA ASN A 152 10.82 -1.38 -15.08
C ASN A 152 11.97 -1.32 -16.08
N LEU A 153 11.87 -0.35 -16.99
CA LEU A 153 12.95 0.02 -17.90
C LEU A 153 13.14 1.53 -17.82
N GLU A 154 14.36 1.94 -17.55
CA GLU A 154 14.74 3.32 -17.32
C GLU A 154 15.98 3.69 -18.11
N PHE A 155 15.98 4.90 -18.66
CA PHE A 155 17.13 5.52 -19.33
C PHE A 155 17.46 6.80 -18.59
N GLY A 156 18.73 6.99 -18.24
CA GLY A 156 19.13 8.14 -17.45
C GLY A 156 20.53 8.64 -17.73
N TYR A 157 20.83 9.75 -17.06
CA TYR A 157 22.13 10.39 -16.99
C TYR A 157 22.47 10.56 -15.52
N GLU A 158 23.69 10.23 -15.14
CA GLU A 158 24.20 10.33 -13.78
C GLU A 158 25.59 10.96 -13.79
N GLU A 159 25.74 12.01 -12.98
CA GLU A 159 27.03 12.68 -12.78
C GLU A 159 27.85 11.95 -11.73
N ASN A 160 29.18 12.08 -11.78
CA ASN A 160 30.08 11.62 -10.72
C ASN A 160 29.83 10.15 -10.30
N ILE A 161 29.72 9.23 -11.26
CA ILE A 161 29.41 7.80 -11.03
C ILE A 161 30.53 7.09 -10.23
N ASN A 162 31.74 7.63 -10.31
CA ASN A 162 32.91 7.20 -9.56
C ASN A 162 32.97 7.74 -8.12
N SER A 163 31.97 8.50 -7.67
CA SER A 163 31.92 8.99 -6.28
C SER A 163 31.83 7.88 -5.22
N VAL A 164 31.52 6.65 -5.64
CA VAL A 164 31.30 5.49 -4.77
C VAL A 164 32.56 4.62 -4.68
N THR A 165 33.55 4.82 -5.56
CA THR A 165 34.80 4.05 -5.54
C THR A 165 35.82 4.64 -4.57
N SER A 166 36.64 3.77 -3.97
CA SER A 166 37.73 4.14 -3.05
C SER A 166 38.94 4.77 -3.77
N GLU A 167 38.98 4.71 -5.10
CA GLU A 167 40.08 5.25 -5.90
C GLU A 167 39.95 6.77 -6.08
N ASN A 168 40.98 7.48 -5.62
CA ASN A 168 41.16 8.91 -5.81
C ASN A 168 41.35 9.25 -7.29
N SER A 169 40.27 9.62 -7.97
CA SER A 169 40.35 10.38 -9.23
C SER A 169 39.79 11.78 -9.00
N ASP A 170 40.62 12.81 -9.24
CA ASP A 170 40.15 14.20 -9.29
C ASP A 170 39.18 14.45 -10.46
N GLU A 171 39.09 13.50 -11.40
CA GLU A 171 38.23 13.56 -12.57
C GLU A 171 36.87 12.93 -12.27
N GLN A 172 35.80 13.71 -12.41
CA GLN A 172 34.42 13.24 -12.31
C GLN A 172 34.03 12.53 -13.61
N ILE A 173 33.43 11.35 -13.48
CA ILE A 173 32.92 10.58 -14.61
C ILE A 173 31.41 10.71 -14.62
N ASP A 174 30.88 11.24 -15.72
CA ASP A 174 29.45 11.37 -15.95
C ASP A 174 29.05 10.42 -17.08
N SER A 175 27.96 9.67 -16.90
CA SER A 175 27.56 8.68 -17.91
C SER A 175 26.06 8.59 -18.09
N LEU A 176 25.68 8.24 -19.31
CA LEU A 176 24.35 7.70 -19.61
C LEU A 176 24.27 6.25 -19.12
N TYR A 177 23.08 5.85 -18.67
CA TYR A 177 22.81 4.49 -18.25
C TYR A 177 21.46 3.97 -18.76
N ILE A 178 21.38 2.65 -18.82
CA ILE A 178 20.15 1.88 -18.97
C ILE A 178 19.98 1.09 -17.68
N HIS A 179 18.82 1.20 -17.05
CA HIS A 179 18.47 0.48 -15.84
C HIS A 179 17.26 -0.42 -16.12
N GLU A 180 17.41 -1.71 -15.85
CA GLU A 180 16.39 -2.73 -16.02
C GLU A 180 16.11 -3.33 -14.65
N MET A 181 14.87 -3.29 -14.20
CA MET A 181 14.47 -3.83 -12.91
C MET A 181 13.23 -4.70 -13.06
N GLY A 182 13.15 -5.76 -12.28
CA GLY A 182 11.95 -6.60 -12.23
C GLY A 182 11.79 -7.26 -10.88
N GLY A 183 10.55 -7.65 -10.59
CA GLY A 183 10.27 -8.40 -9.38
C GLY A 183 8.98 -9.18 -9.41
N ILE A 184 8.94 -10.17 -8.52
CA ILE A 184 7.81 -11.08 -8.31
C ILE A 184 7.53 -11.12 -6.82
N GLY A 185 6.30 -10.78 -6.44
CA GLY A 185 5.82 -10.89 -5.08
C GLY A 185 4.74 -11.95 -5.02
N ALA A 186 4.89 -12.93 -4.14
CA ALA A 186 3.86 -13.91 -3.83
C ALA A 186 3.40 -13.75 -2.38
N TYR A 187 2.11 -13.91 -2.16
CA TYR A 187 1.49 -13.91 -0.85
C TYR A 187 0.53 -15.09 -0.78
N HIS A 188 0.57 -15.83 0.32
CA HIS A 188 -0.34 -16.93 0.56
C HIS A 188 -0.79 -16.94 2.02
N ARG A 189 -2.10 -16.92 2.25
CA ARG A 189 -2.73 -17.14 3.55
C ARG A 189 -3.23 -18.57 3.63
N PHE A 190 -2.90 -19.27 4.71
CA PHE A 190 -3.29 -20.66 4.90
C PHE A 190 -4.73 -20.76 5.40
N GLY A 191 -5.70 -20.73 4.47
CA GLY A 191 -7.14 -20.78 4.74
C GLY A 191 -7.58 -19.72 5.76
N ASP A 192 -8.47 -20.11 6.68
CA ASP A 192 -8.95 -19.23 7.76
C ASP A 192 -7.92 -18.98 8.87
N SER A 193 -6.70 -19.52 8.78
CA SER A 193 -5.70 -19.35 9.85
C SER A 193 -5.19 -17.92 9.97
N SER A 194 -4.59 -17.63 11.14
CA SER A 194 -3.79 -16.42 11.37
C SER A 194 -2.44 -16.44 10.66
N PHE A 195 -2.07 -17.52 9.98
CA PHE A 195 -0.77 -17.62 9.34
C PHE A 195 -0.84 -17.29 7.86
N ALA A 196 0.15 -16.54 7.41
CA ALA A 196 0.41 -16.28 6.01
C ALA A 196 1.91 -16.32 5.75
N ILE A 197 2.29 -16.40 4.49
CA ILE A 197 3.67 -16.27 4.04
C ILE A 197 3.70 -15.34 2.85
N SER A 198 4.71 -14.48 2.81
CA SER A 198 5.04 -13.68 1.64
C SER A 198 6.44 -14.02 1.18
N SER A 199 6.68 -13.94 -0.12
CA SER A 199 8.01 -14.02 -0.71
C SER A 199 8.16 -12.98 -1.80
N ASN A 200 9.27 -12.26 -1.80
CA ASN A 200 9.58 -11.24 -2.79
C ASN A 200 10.91 -11.54 -3.44
N LEU A 201 10.93 -11.54 -4.77
CA LEU A 201 12.13 -11.62 -5.59
C LEU A 201 12.25 -10.30 -6.35
N ILE A 202 13.40 -9.63 -6.24
CA ILE A 202 13.68 -8.39 -6.96
C ILE A 202 15.10 -8.48 -7.52
N GLY A 203 15.27 -8.06 -8.77
CA GLY A 203 16.58 -7.88 -9.36
C GLY A 203 16.60 -6.61 -10.20
N PHE A 204 17.78 -5.99 -10.28
CA PHE A 204 18.03 -4.95 -11.27
C PHE A 204 19.44 -5.05 -11.82
N ASN A 205 19.61 -4.49 -13.01
CA ASN A 205 20.88 -4.23 -13.64
C ASN A 205 20.91 -2.76 -14.06
N GLN A 206 22.03 -2.08 -13.82
CA GLN A 206 22.31 -0.74 -14.30
C GLN A 206 23.58 -0.77 -15.14
N ASN A 207 23.42 -0.61 -16.44
CA ASN A 207 24.51 -0.59 -17.41
C ASN A 207 24.83 0.84 -17.84
N TYR A 208 26.06 1.28 -17.57
CA TYR A 208 26.61 2.52 -18.12
C TYR A 208 27.16 2.27 -19.53
N ILE A 209 26.79 3.15 -20.46
CA ILE A 209 27.01 2.92 -21.91
C ILE A 209 28.50 2.92 -22.29
N GLU A 210 29.29 3.81 -21.68
CA GLU A 210 30.72 3.97 -21.97
C GLU A 210 31.62 3.57 -20.78
N ASP A 211 31.02 3.31 -19.61
CA ASP A 211 31.71 3.17 -18.33
C ASP A 211 31.36 1.86 -17.62
N SER A 212 31.52 0.73 -18.33
CA SER A 212 31.06 -0.60 -17.84
C SER A 212 31.68 -1.06 -16.52
N ASN A 213 32.82 -0.48 -16.13
CA ASN A 213 33.48 -0.75 -14.84
C ASN A 213 32.64 -0.26 -13.64
N TYR A 214 31.60 0.53 -13.89
CA TYR A 214 30.69 1.03 -12.87
C TYR A 214 29.32 0.33 -12.93
N ASN A 215 29.14 -0.67 -13.82
CA ASN A 215 27.88 -1.40 -13.94
C ASN A 215 27.51 -2.06 -12.61
N ILE A 216 26.21 -2.06 -12.30
CA ILE A 216 25.70 -2.60 -11.05
C ILE A 216 24.69 -3.69 -11.37
N ASP A 217 24.93 -4.88 -10.81
CA ASP A 217 23.92 -5.92 -10.73
C ASP A 217 23.49 -6.10 -9.28
N TYR A 218 22.21 -6.29 -9.06
CA TYR A 218 21.66 -6.53 -7.74
C TYR A 218 20.53 -7.54 -7.79
N PHE A 219 20.53 -8.41 -6.79
CA PHE A 219 19.52 -9.42 -6.59
C PHE A 219 19.13 -9.51 -5.12
N SER A 220 17.85 -9.70 -4.87
CA SER A 220 17.28 -9.83 -3.53
C SER A 220 16.15 -10.85 -3.53
N PHE A 221 16.23 -11.81 -2.61
CA PHE A 221 15.14 -12.70 -2.27
C PHE A 221 14.78 -12.54 -0.79
N GLU A 222 13.51 -12.30 -0.50
CA GLU A 222 12.96 -12.18 0.84
C GLU A 222 11.83 -13.20 1.04
N ILE A 223 11.78 -13.84 2.20
CA ILE A 223 10.67 -14.64 2.66
C ILE A 223 10.22 -14.15 4.03
N VAL A 224 8.90 -14.04 4.23
CA VAL A 224 8.29 -13.44 5.41
C VAL A 224 7.15 -14.32 5.88
N PRO A 225 7.37 -15.19 6.87
CA PRO A 225 6.29 -15.75 7.68
C PRO A 225 5.57 -14.63 8.43
N ILE A 226 4.25 -14.63 8.35
CA ILE A 226 3.37 -13.59 8.90
C ILE A 226 2.38 -14.25 9.84
N TYR A 227 2.31 -13.74 11.07
CA TYR A 227 1.25 -14.05 12.01
C TYR A 227 0.31 -12.85 12.14
N LYS A 228 -0.90 -13.00 11.57
CA LYS A 228 -2.01 -12.05 11.68
C LYS A 228 -2.59 -12.11 13.09
N MET A 229 -2.33 -11.05 13.84
CA MET A 229 -2.89 -10.83 15.16
C MET A 229 -4.29 -10.19 15.04
N VAL A 230 -5.04 -10.20 16.14
CA VAL A 230 -6.37 -9.58 16.19
C VAL A 230 -6.27 -8.06 15.95
N LYS A 231 -7.31 -7.45 15.37
CA LYS A 231 -7.45 -6.00 15.15
C LYS A 231 -6.45 -5.38 14.14
N ASN A 232 -6.24 -5.99 12.97
CA ASN A 232 -5.39 -5.42 11.90
C ASN A 232 -3.93 -5.19 12.32
N SER A 233 -3.33 -6.16 13.02
CA SER A 233 -1.91 -6.11 13.39
C SER A 233 -1.21 -7.39 12.93
N ASN A 234 0.04 -7.29 12.48
CA ASN A 234 0.83 -8.44 12.04
C ASN A 234 2.15 -8.50 12.81
N LEU A 235 2.58 -9.71 13.12
CA LEU A 235 3.97 -10.01 13.49
C LEU A 235 4.62 -10.70 12.29
N GLU A 236 5.75 -10.18 11.83
CA GLU A 236 6.46 -10.65 10.64
C GLU A 236 7.89 -11.02 11.02
N LEU A 237 8.38 -12.12 10.43
CA LEU A 237 9.73 -12.65 10.66
C LEU A 237 10.52 -12.69 9.36
N PRO A 238 10.90 -11.53 8.78
CA PRO A 238 11.58 -11.51 7.50
C PRO A 238 12.92 -12.25 7.56
N ALA A 239 13.23 -12.98 6.49
CA ALA A 239 14.55 -13.50 6.19
C ALA A 239 14.88 -13.15 4.74
N LYS A 240 16.04 -12.54 4.50
CA LYS A 240 16.41 -11.97 3.21
C LYS A 240 17.85 -12.33 2.84
N VAL A 241 18.06 -12.64 1.57
CA VAL A 241 19.37 -12.83 0.95
C VAL A 241 19.52 -11.79 -0.16
N GLU A 242 20.66 -11.11 -0.18
CA GLU A 242 21.00 -10.07 -1.16
C GLU A 242 22.37 -10.36 -1.75
N TYR A 243 22.52 -10.06 -3.04
CA TYR A 243 23.74 -10.19 -3.79
C TYR A 243 23.91 -8.97 -4.67
N SER A 244 25.14 -8.46 -4.79
CA SER A 244 25.44 -7.34 -5.69
C SER A 244 26.79 -7.52 -6.36
N GLN A 245 26.88 -7.10 -7.62
CA GLN A 245 28.14 -6.93 -8.34
C GLN A 245 28.33 -5.46 -8.72
N PHE A 246 29.59 -5.05 -8.81
CA PHE A 246 30.01 -3.74 -9.27
C PHE A 246 31.16 -3.91 -10.24
N GLY A 247 31.04 -3.38 -11.46
CA GLY A 247 32.06 -3.50 -12.50
C GLY A 247 32.31 -4.93 -12.99
N GLY A 248 31.39 -5.87 -12.70
CA GLY A 248 31.52 -7.29 -13.00
C GLY A 248 32.15 -8.12 -11.87
N ASP A 249 32.65 -7.48 -10.81
CA ASP A 249 33.18 -8.15 -9.62
C ASP A 249 32.11 -8.23 -8.52
N GLU A 250 32.16 -9.28 -7.70
CA GLU A 250 31.27 -9.38 -6.54
C GLU A 250 31.52 -8.21 -5.60
N LEU A 251 30.47 -7.45 -5.30
CA LEU A 251 30.53 -6.35 -4.34
C LEU A 251 30.23 -6.88 -2.94
N PHE A 252 29.08 -7.54 -2.76
CA PHE A 252 28.74 -8.19 -1.50
C PHE A 252 27.70 -9.29 -1.65
N THR A 253 27.71 -10.20 -0.68
CA THR A 253 26.60 -11.09 -0.34
C THR A 253 26.12 -10.78 1.08
N GLN A 254 24.82 -10.59 1.28
CA GLN A 254 24.24 -10.25 2.59
C GLN A 254 23.08 -11.17 2.96
N TYR A 255 23.05 -11.57 4.22
CA TYR A 255 21.98 -12.33 4.83
C TYR A 255 21.38 -11.50 5.97
N SER A 256 20.06 -11.42 6.05
CA SER A 256 19.41 -10.70 7.13
C SER A 256 18.17 -11.40 7.64
N THR A 257 17.89 -11.20 8.92
CA THR A 257 16.66 -11.65 9.54
C THR A 257 16.19 -10.62 10.55
N GLY A 258 14.90 -10.55 10.81
CA GLY A 258 14.37 -9.61 11.79
C GLY A 258 13.04 -10.02 12.39
N VAL A 259 12.55 -9.13 13.25
CA VAL A 259 11.20 -9.14 13.77
C VAL A 259 10.58 -7.79 13.45
N ARG A 260 9.42 -7.80 12.83
CA ARG A 260 8.66 -6.61 12.48
C ARG A 260 7.25 -6.70 13.03
N PHE A 261 6.81 -5.64 13.69
CA PHE A 261 5.44 -5.51 14.16
C PHE A 261 4.75 -4.39 13.38
N LEU A 262 3.66 -4.75 12.72
CA LEU A 262 2.90 -3.87 11.85
C LEU A 262 1.50 -3.68 12.44
N LYS A 263 1.03 -2.44 12.47
CA LYS A 263 -0.31 -2.09 12.96
C LYS A 263 -0.99 -1.15 11.98
N TYR A 264 -2.16 -1.55 11.51
CA TYR A 264 -3.03 -0.69 10.72
C TYR A 264 -4.12 -0.09 11.60
N ILE A 265 -4.34 1.21 11.45
CA ILE A 265 -5.40 1.96 12.09
C ILE A 265 -6.18 2.66 10.99
N GLU A 266 -7.45 2.31 10.85
CA GLU A 266 -8.39 3.03 10.02
C GLU A 266 -9.18 4.00 10.91
N THR A 267 -9.44 5.20 10.41
CA THR A 267 -10.24 6.19 11.12
C THR A 267 -11.25 6.82 10.17
N GLN A 268 -12.31 7.43 10.68
CA GLN A 268 -13.30 8.13 9.85
C GLN A 268 -12.72 9.26 8.98
N PHE A 269 -11.54 9.77 9.34
CA PHE A 269 -10.89 10.89 8.64
C PHE A 269 -9.69 10.46 7.79
N VAL A 270 -9.01 9.36 8.14
CA VAL A 270 -7.78 8.90 7.49
C VAL A 270 -8.01 7.48 6.99
N LYS A 271 -7.88 7.27 5.67
CA LYS A 271 -8.15 5.99 5.00
C LYS A 271 -7.37 4.85 5.64
N ALA A 272 -6.08 5.07 5.89
CA ALA A 272 -5.24 4.14 6.64
C ALA A 272 -4.03 4.86 7.25
N ILE A 273 -3.70 4.49 8.49
CA ILE A 273 -2.40 4.75 9.10
C ILE A 273 -1.74 3.40 9.36
N ALA A 274 -0.58 3.18 8.78
CA ALA A 274 0.27 2.04 9.08
C ALA A 274 1.39 2.49 10.03
N PHE A 275 1.61 1.73 11.10
CA PHE A 275 2.76 1.84 11.99
C PHE A 275 3.57 0.55 11.92
N ASP A 276 4.87 0.69 11.75
CA ASP A 276 5.83 -0.39 11.68
C ASP A 276 6.92 -0.13 12.73
N THR A 277 7.24 -1.14 13.53
CA THR A 277 8.43 -1.16 14.38
C THR A 277 9.21 -2.44 14.10
N PHE A 278 10.53 -2.34 13.95
CA PHE A 278 11.33 -3.47 13.55
C PHE A 278 12.70 -3.52 14.22
N ILE A 279 13.24 -4.73 14.27
CA ILE A 279 14.62 -5.04 14.64
C ILE A 279 15.15 -6.02 13.59
N ASN A 280 16.31 -5.73 13.02
CA ASN A 280 16.98 -6.58 12.03
C ASN A 280 18.42 -6.87 12.47
N TYR A 281 18.85 -8.09 12.21
CA TYR A 281 20.24 -8.51 12.23
C TYR A 281 20.68 -8.80 10.79
N LYS A 282 21.89 -8.37 10.44
CA LYS A 282 22.49 -8.54 9.11
C LYS A 282 23.89 -9.09 9.27
N TRP A 283 24.27 -10.01 8.39
CA TRP A 283 25.63 -10.44 8.17
C TRP A 283 25.95 -10.21 6.69
N ARG A 284 27.00 -9.44 6.41
CA ARG A 284 27.42 -9.06 5.06
C ARG A 284 28.86 -9.46 4.86
N LYS A 285 29.10 -10.21 3.78
CA LYS A 285 30.41 -10.50 3.23
C LYS A 285 30.66 -9.59 2.02
N TRP A 286 31.77 -8.86 2.00
CA TRP A 286 32.20 -8.14 0.79
C TRP A 286 32.97 -9.08 -0.15
N GLY A 287 32.98 -8.74 -1.44
CA GLY A 287 33.85 -9.43 -2.39
C GLY A 287 35.33 -9.17 -2.10
N GLU A 288 36.19 -10.08 -2.58
CA GLU A 288 37.63 -10.00 -2.36
C GLU A 288 38.27 -8.84 -3.14
N GLU A 289 38.33 -7.66 -2.55
CA GLU A 289 39.21 -6.60 -3.06
C GLU A 289 40.64 -6.85 -2.54
N GLN A 290 41.55 -7.23 -3.44
CA GLN A 290 42.98 -7.46 -3.15
C GLN A 290 43.30 -8.51 -2.06
N GLY A 291 42.40 -9.49 -1.84
CA GLY A 291 42.65 -10.62 -0.95
C GLY A 291 42.46 -10.32 0.55
N GLU A 292 41.74 -9.26 0.91
CA GLU A 292 41.31 -8.98 2.28
C GLU A 292 39.79 -9.23 2.40
N ASP A 293 39.41 -10.32 3.08
CA ASP A 293 38.01 -10.60 3.45
C ASP A 293 37.59 -9.57 4.50
N SER A 294 36.41 -8.98 4.36
CA SER A 294 35.86 -8.10 5.40
C SER A 294 34.39 -8.43 5.63
N ASP A 295 34.17 -9.16 6.72
CA ASP A 295 32.83 -9.59 7.11
C ASP A 295 32.26 -8.61 8.15
N PHE A 296 31.00 -8.24 7.97
CA PHE A 296 30.31 -7.28 8.82
C PHE A 296 29.06 -7.84 9.42
N THR A 297 28.86 -7.55 10.70
CA THR A 297 27.57 -7.71 11.34
C THR A 297 26.90 -6.36 11.52
N SER A 298 25.58 -6.33 11.41
CA SER A 298 24.81 -5.13 11.73
C SER A 298 23.58 -5.44 12.55
N PHE A 299 23.30 -4.58 13.51
CA PHE A 299 22.05 -4.55 14.26
C PHE A 299 21.32 -3.25 13.96
N GLU A 300 20.11 -3.34 13.41
CA GLU A 300 19.26 -2.21 13.08
C GLU A 300 17.96 -2.28 13.86
N TYR A 301 17.52 -1.15 14.41
CA TYR A 301 16.17 -1.00 14.93
C TYR A 301 15.57 0.31 14.45
N GLY A 302 14.26 0.34 14.29
CA GLY A 302 13.60 1.51 13.76
C GLY A 302 12.10 1.45 13.79
N LEU A 303 11.51 2.50 13.23
CA LEU A 303 10.08 2.62 13.05
C LEU A 303 9.77 3.31 11.72
N SER A 304 8.59 3.02 11.20
CA SER A 304 8.04 3.76 10.08
C SER A 304 6.56 4.00 10.24
N THR A 305 6.06 5.07 9.62
CA THR A 305 4.63 5.30 9.51
C THR A 305 4.28 5.74 8.10
N LYS A 306 3.12 5.28 7.62
CA LYS A 306 2.52 5.70 6.37
C LYS A 306 1.11 6.18 6.64
N VAL A 307 0.76 7.34 6.11
CA VAL A 307 -0.53 7.97 6.27
C VAL A 307 -1.11 8.22 4.88
N GLU A 308 -2.29 7.68 4.63
CA GLU A 308 -3.07 7.94 3.41
C GLU A 308 -4.31 8.78 3.73
N TYR A 309 -4.42 9.94 3.10
CA TYR A 309 -5.57 10.82 3.20
C TYR A 309 -6.01 11.30 1.81
N ARG A 310 -7.15 10.80 1.32
CA ARG A 310 -7.67 11.08 -0.04
C ARG A 310 -6.65 10.70 -1.13
N ASP A 311 -6.01 11.69 -1.74
CA ASP A 311 -4.98 11.56 -2.78
C ASP A 311 -3.58 11.89 -2.26
N TYR A 312 -3.45 12.19 -0.96
CA TYR A 312 -2.20 12.53 -0.30
C TYR A 312 -1.63 11.34 0.46
N PHE A 313 -0.34 11.12 0.30
CA PHE A 313 0.43 10.08 0.95
C PHE A 313 1.60 10.69 1.66
N LEU A 314 1.77 10.36 2.93
CA LEU A 314 2.96 10.73 3.69
C LEU A 314 3.60 9.46 4.24
N SER A 315 4.91 9.37 4.14
CA SER A 315 5.70 8.35 4.81
C SER A 315 6.84 8.96 5.60
N PHE A 316 7.07 8.41 6.79
CA PHE A 316 8.18 8.72 7.68
C PHE A 316 8.86 7.41 8.05
N PHE A 317 10.18 7.39 8.05
CA PHE A 317 10.99 6.28 8.49
C PHE A 317 12.17 6.80 9.31
N TYR A 318 12.45 6.14 10.42
CA TYR A 318 13.64 6.36 11.22
C TYR A 318 14.26 5.02 11.60
N SER A 319 15.59 4.91 11.48
CA SER A 319 16.33 3.78 12.03
C SER A 319 17.72 4.17 12.55
N THR A 320 18.21 3.37 13.48
CA THR A 320 19.59 3.37 13.93
C THR A 320 20.19 2.00 13.61
N THR A 321 21.32 1.99 12.90
CA THR A 321 22.11 0.79 12.61
C THR A 321 23.46 0.91 13.30
N LYS A 322 23.87 -0.14 13.99
CA LYS A 322 25.24 -0.34 14.44
C LYS A 322 25.86 -1.42 13.55
N GLU A 323 26.96 -1.12 12.88
CA GLU A 323 27.71 -2.03 12.02
C GLU A 323 29.10 -2.25 12.62
N GLU A 324 29.56 -3.50 12.69
CA GLU A 324 30.84 -3.90 13.29
C GLU A 324 31.56 -4.91 12.40
N ALA A 325 32.88 -4.75 12.26
CA ALA A 325 33.76 -5.73 11.59
C ALA A 325 33.90 -7.01 12.42
N GLU A 326 34.01 -8.18 11.79
CA GLU A 326 34.11 -9.46 12.51
C GLU A 326 35.51 -9.75 13.08
N THR A 327 36.61 -9.37 12.41
CA THR A 327 37.97 -9.72 12.90
C THR A 327 38.77 -8.53 13.47
N GLU A 328 39.58 -8.77 14.50
CA GLU A 328 40.49 -7.73 15.07
C GLU A 328 41.54 -7.25 14.06
N GLN A 329 41.93 -8.09 13.08
CA GLN A 329 42.83 -7.68 12.00
C GLN A 329 42.15 -6.69 11.03
N GLU A 330 40.86 -6.87 10.73
CA GLU A 330 40.04 -5.92 9.97
C GLU A 330 39.83 -4.61 10.76
N LYS A 331 39.54 -4.70 12.07
CA LYS A 331 39.36 -3.52 12.96
C LYS A 331 40.58 -2.62 13.08
N HIS A 332 41.78 -3.19 12.94
CA HIS A 332 43.03 -2.43 13.03
C HIS A 332 43.53 -1.87 11.69
N LYS A 333 42.99 -2.35 10.57
CA LYS A 333 43.41 -1.94 9.23
C LYS A 333 42.44 -0.97 8.57
N ASN A 334 41.14 -1.07 8.87
CA ASN A 334 40.09 -0.34 8.17
C ASN A 334 39.13 0.35 9.15
N GLU A 335 38.68 1.53 8.74
CA GLU A 335 37.76 2.45 9.43
C GLU A 335 36.30 1.96 9.34
N ILE A 336 35.85 1.01 10.18
CA ILE A 336 34.62 0.28 9.83
C ILE A 336 33.51 0.28 10.89
N ASP A 337 33.84 0.26 12.18
CA ASP A 337 32.80 0.19 13.20
C ASP A 337 32.02 1.51 13.23
N LYS A 338 30.75 1.50 12.85
CA LYS A 338 29.98 2.74 12.67
C LYS A 338 28.55 2.67 13.16
N ILE A 339 28.06 3.83 13.59
CA ILE A 339 26.66 4.07 13.92
C ILE A 339 26.05 4.93 12.82
N ILE A 340 24.97 4.45 12.22
CA ILE A 340 24.24 5.12 11.15
C ILE A 340 22.84 5.45 11.64
N ASN A 341 22.48 6.74 11.62
CA ASN A 341 21.11 7.18 11.86
C ASN A 341 20.50 7.60 10.53
N THR A 342 19.37 7.01 10.17
CA THR A 342 18.68 7.27 8.90
C THR A 342 17.31 7.88 9.17
N ILE A 343 16.98 8.96 8.48
CA ILE A 343 15.63 9.52 8.38
C ILE A 343 15.23 9.49 6.91
N ARG A 344 14.04 9.00 6.61
CA ARG A 344 13.41 9.17 5.29
C ARG A 344 12.04 9.80 5.44
N LEU A 345 11.78 10.77 4.59
CA LEU A 345 10.49 11.43 4.42
C LEU A 345 10.08 11.26 2.97
N SER A 346 8.83 10.91 2.71
CA SER A 346 8.29 11.01 1.36
C SER A 346 6.86 11.48 1.40
N TYR A 347 6.52 12.37 0.47
CA TYR A 347 5.21 12.94 0.29
C TYR A 347 4.81 12.76 -1.16
N SER A 348 3.65 12.14 -1.37
CA SER A 348 3.09 11.95 -2.71
C SER A 348 1.69 12.54 -2.79
N ILE A 349 1.37 13.10 -3.95
CA ILE A 349 0.02 13.51 -4.32
C ILE A 349 -0.32 12.79 -5.61
N ARG A 350 -1.44 12.08 -5.62
CA ARG A 350 -2.00 11.50 -6.84
C ARG A 350 -2.91 12.48 -7.55
N ASN A 351 -2.99 12.36 -8.88
CA ASN A 351 -3.92 13.11 -9.73
C ASN A 351 -3.82 14.64 -9.55
N ILE A 352 -2.60 15.18 -9.44
CA ILE A 352 -2.41 16.64 -9.54
C ILE A 352 -2.96 17.09 -10.89
N ALA A 353 -3.96 17.99 -10.82
CA ALA A 353 -4.69 18.50 -11.98
C ALA A 353 -5.24 17.40 -12.91
N ASP A 354 -5.68 16.27 -12.33
CA ASP A 354 -6.26 15.12 -13.02
C ASP A 354 -5.35 14.46 -14.08
N PHE A 355 -4.03 14.70 -14.00
CA PHE A 355 -3.10 14.30 -15.06
C PHE A 355 -1.81 13.65 -14.57
N LEU A 356 -1.32 14.01 -13.39
CA LEU A 356 0.04 13.66 -12.97
C LEU A 356 0.11 13.28 -11.50
N ASP A 357 0.86 12.24 -11.21
CA ASP A 357 1.29 11.90 -9.86
C ASP A 357 2.64 12.55 -9.58
N PHE A 358 2.79 13.05 -8.36
CA PHE A 358 4.01 13.70 -7.90
C PHE A 358 4.45 13.09 -6.59
N THR A 359 5.72 12.77 -6.49
CA THR A 359 6.36 12.35 -5.24
C THR A 359 7.61 13.16 -5.00
N PHE A 360 7.71 13.70 -3.78
CA PHE A 360 8.95 14.22 -3.22
C PHE A 360 9.47 13.23 -2.18
N SER A 361 10.77 12.96 -2.18
CA SER A 361 11.43 12.16 -1.17
C SER A 361 12.70 12.83 -0.66
N TYR A 362 12.96 12.71 0.64
CA TYR A 362 14.18 13.17 1.28
C TYR A 362 14.75 12.07 2.18
N THR A 363 16.02 11.75 1.98
CA THR A 363 16.78 10.83 2.82
C THR A 363 17.94 11.57 3.47
N PHE A 364 18.03 11.46 4.79
CA PHE A 364 19.18 11.91 5.57
C PHE A 364 19.84 10.70 6.24
N LYS A 365 21.16 10.57 6.12
CA LYS A 365 21.95 9.62 6.91
C LYS A 365 23.08 10.35 7.61
N ASN A 366 23.24 10.09 8.90
CA ASN A 366 24.40 10.54 9.68
C ASN A 366 25.21 9.32 10.11
N ARG A 367 26.42 9.16 9.56
CA ARG A 367 27.35 8.08 9.89
C ARG A 367 28.43 8.60 10.82
N ILE A 368 28.67 7.87 11.90
CA ILE A 368 29.72 8.16 12.89
C ILE A 368 30.60 6.94 13.01
N PHE A 369 31.86 7.06 12.61
CA PHE A 369 32.85 5.99 12.66
C PHE A 369 33.50 5.98 14.05
N THR A 370 33.32 4.91 14.80
CA THR A 370 33.59 4.84 16.24
C THR A 370 35.01 4.41 16.60
N ASP A 371 35.77 3.91 15.63
CA ASP A 371 37.12 3.35 15.75
C ASP A 371 38.25 4.26 15.21
N TYR A 372 37.92 5.39 14.58
CA TYR A 372 38.90 6.23 13.89
C TYR A 372 40.00 6.81 14.81
N GLN A 373 41.25 6.37 14.58
CA GLN A 373 42.48 7.08 14.95
C GLN A 373 43.10 7.65 13.68
N ALA A 374 43.13 8.97 13.53
CA ALA A 374 43.71 9.63 12.36
C ALA A 374 45.16 9.16 12.11
N ILE A 375 45.41 8.46 11.01
CA ILE A 375 46.75 8.38 10.43
C ILE A 375 46.90 9.63 9.56
N THR A 376 47.26 10.74 10.19
CA THR A 376 47.80 11.86 9.42
C THR A 376 49.19 11.49 8.91
N ASP A 377 49.44 11.89 7.67
CA ASP A 377 50.62 11.60 6.85
C ASP A 377 51.93 11.36 7.61
N ARG A 378 52.69 10.41 7.07
CA ARG A 378 54.10 10.14 7.40
C ARG A 378 54.95 11.40 7.16
N ASN A 379 54.92 12.35 8.07
CA ASN A 379 55.94 13.36 8.38
C ASN A 379 55.27 14.51 9.13
N LEU A 380 55.16 14.43 10.45
CA LEU A 380 55.17 15.62 11.31
C LEU A 380 55.52 15.19 12.73
N SER A 381 56.80 15.35 13.06
CA SER A 381 57.30 15.28 14.42
C SER A 381 56.59 16.34 15.27
N THR A 382 56.05 15.90 16.41
CA THR A 382 55.67 16.69 17.60
C THR A 382 54.56 17.74 17.44
N ALA A 383 53.35 17.38 17.89
CA ALA A 383 52.50 18.11 18.86
C ALA A 383 50.99 18.07 18.50
N GLN A 384 50.18 17.60 19.46
CA GLN A 384 48.71 17.56 19.52
C GLN A 384 47.98 16.68 18.48
N GLN A 385 47.83 15.40 18.84
CA GLN A 385 46.87 14.47 18.25
C GLN A 385 45.44 14.81 18.72
N ASP A 386 44.74 15.70 18.01
CA ASP A 386 43.29 15.81 18.17
C ASP A 386 42.61 14.65 17.43
N LYS A 387 42.02 13.75 18.22
CA LYS A 387 41.26 12.57 17.76
C LYS A 387 39.91 13.00 17.20
N GLU A 388 39.86 13.51 15.98
CA GLU A 388 38.57 13.81 15.33
C GLU A 388 37.94 12.54 14.75
N VAL A 389 36.84 12.10 15.34
CA VAL A 389 35.97 11.02 14.85
C VAL A 389 35.44 11.36 13.45
N ARG A 390 35.65 10.49 12.44
CA ARG A 390 35.08 10.66 11.09
C ARG A 390 33.55 10.66 11.16
N LYS A 391 32.95 11.67 10.54
CA LYS A 391 31.50 11.90 10.48
C LYS A 391 31.11 12.23 9.06
N GLU A 392 30.10 11.54 8.58
CA GLU A 392 29.53 11.80 7.26
C GLU A 392 28.06 12.14 7.39
N ARG A 393 27.63 13.09 6.57
CA ARG A 393 26.23 13.46 6.41
C ARG A 393 25.87 13.31 4.95
N TYR A 394 24.95 12.40 4.70
CA TYR A 394 24.38 12.11 3.40
C TYR A 394 22.99 12.72 3.33
N HIS A 395 22.75 13.50 2.30
CA HIS A 395 21.46 14.08 1.94
C HIS A 395 21.11 13.62 0.54
N ASN A 396 19.89 13.13 0.34
CA ASN A 396 19.37 12.80 -0.98
C ASN A 396 17.97 13.36 -1.13
N PHE A 397 17.75 14.08 -2.21
CA PHE A 397 16.49 14.71 -2.60
C PHE A 397 16.03 14.05 -3.89
N GLY A 398 14.83 13.49 -3.88
CA GLY A 398 14.21 12.84 -5.03
C GLY A 398 12.91 13.53 -5.40
N ILE A 399 12.70 13.75 -6.70
CA ILE A 399 11.43 14.17 -7.27
C ILE A 399 11.06 13.18 -8.36
N LEU A 400 9.86 12.62 -8.26
CA LEU A 400 9.28 11.72 -9.24
C LEU A 400 7.99 12.34 -9.75
N PHE A 401 7.88 12.45 -11.06
CA PHE A 401 6.62 12.69 -11.76
C PHE A 401 6.23 11.41 -12.47
N SER A 402 5.02 10.93 -12.28
CA SER A 402 4.55 9.75 -13.01
C SER A 402 3.14 9.95 -13.54
N LYS A 403 2.82 9.19 -14.58
CA LYS A 403 1.50 9.19 -15.19
C LYS A 403 1.16 7.79 -15.66
N GLU A 404 0.02 7.31 -15.21
CA GLU A 404 -0.62 6.13 -15.76
C GLU A 404 -1.14 6.44 -17.17
N ILE A 405 -0.68 5.68 -18.16
CA ILE A 405 -1.08 5.82 -19.57
C ILE A 405 -2.06 4.70 -19.94
N LEU A 406 -1.90 3.53 -19.33
CA LEU A 406 -2.83 2.39 -19.37
C LEU A 406 -2.89 1.79 -17.96
N GLU A 407 -3.90 0.96 -17.69
CA GLU A 407 -4.13 0.30 -16.39
C GLU A 407 -2.86 -0.35 -15.80
N ASP A 408 -2.03 -0.95 -16.66
CA ASP A 408 -0.82 -1.68 -16.28
C ASP A 408 0.48 -0.95 -16.66
N LEU A 409 0.42 0.26 -17.21
CA LEU A 409 1.56 1.01 -17.75
C LEU A 409 1.63 2.44 -17.24
N GLU A 410 2.70 2.73 -16.52
CA GLU A 410 3.05 4.06 -16.02
C GLU A 410 4.34 4.56 -16.68
N VAL A 411 4.33 5.81 -17.14
CA VAL A 411 5.54 6.52 -17.57
C VAL A 411 5.95 7.46 -16.44
N TYR A 412 7.25 7.59 -16.19
CA TYR A 412 7.73 8.50 -15.17
C TYR A 412 9.02 9.23 -15.56
N MET A 413 9.28 10.33 -14.85
CA MET A 413 10.52 11.08 -14.86
C MET A 413 11.01 11.23 -13.43
N ASN A 414 12.26 10.90 -13.19
CA ASN A 414 12.90 10.92 -11.89
C ASN A 414 14.08 11.92 -11.89
N LEU A 415 14.22 12.66 -10.80
CA LEU A 415 15.28 13.63 -10.58
C LEU A 415 15.83 13.40 -9.18
N ASN A 416 17.12 13.11 -9.06
CA ASN A 416 17.78 12.90 -7.78
C ASN A 416 18.99 13.81 -7.64
N TYR A 417 19.13 14.41 -6.47
CA TYR A 417 20.33 15.13 -6.07
C TYR A 417 20.85 14.55 -4.76
N THR A 418 22.11 14.17 -4.74
CA THR A 418 22.80 13.61 -3.59
C THR A 418 23.93 14.52 -3.19
N LEU A 419 24.05 14.78 -1.89
CA LEU A 419 25.13 15.54 -1.28
C LEU A 419 25.67 14.75 -0.09
N GLN A 420 26.94 14.37 -0.16
CA GLN A 420 27.68 13.78 0.94
C GLN A 420 28.74 14.77 1.42
N THR A 421 28.66 15.14 2.69
CA THR A 421 29.66 15.98 3.38
C THR A 421 30.38 15.16 4.44
N SER A 422 31.66 15.44 4.64
CA SER A 422 32.53 14.64 5.50
C SER A 422 33.64 15.50 6.07
N ASN A 423 34.01 15.28 7.33
CA ASN A 423 35.26 15.85 7.86
C ASN A 423 36.51 15.11 7.36
N HIS A 424 36.36 14.18 6.41
CA HIS A 424 37.42 13.47 5.71
C HIS A 424 37.31 13.74 4.21
N ILE A 425 38.36 14.36 3.62
CA ILE A 425 38.31 15.01 2.30
C ILE A 425 37.93 14.08 1.15
N TYR A 426 38.30 12.80 1.24
CA TYR A 426 38.06 11.78 0.21
C TYR A 426 36.66 11.15 0.28
N SER A 427 35.73 11.75 1.02
CA SER A 427 34.38 11.21 1.21
C SER A 427 33.30 12.27 1.01
N GLU A 428 33.69 13.44 0.51
CA GLU A 428 32.79 14.50 0.08
C GLU A 428 32.52 14.35 -1.42
N TYR A 429 31.25 14.38 -1.79
CA TYR A 429 30.83 14.39 -3.17
C TYR A 429 29.41 14.91 -3.28
N ASP A 430 29.07 15.43 -4.45
CA ASP A 430 27.70 15.59 -4.88
C ASP A 430 27.47 14.94 -6.23
N ARG A 431 26.20 14.66 -6.50
CA ARG A 431 25.78 13.94 -7.69
C ARG A 431 24.35 14.29 -8.04
N PHE A 432 24.14 14.60 -9.31
CA PHE A 432 22.82 14.72 -9.89
C PHE A 432 22.54 13.54 -10.82
N SER A 433 21.31 13.02 -10.78
CA SER A 433 20.84 12.08 -11.79
C SER A 433 19.44 12.43 -12.26
N THR A 434 19.20 12.20 -13.55
CA THR A 434 17.89 12.36 -14.18
C THR A 434 17.61 11.17 -15.05
N SER A 435 16.36 10.71 -15.01
CA SER A 435 15.94 9.59 -15.83
C SER A 435 14.49 9.64 -16.21
N VAL A 436 14.18 8.90 -17.26
CA VAL A 436 12.82 8.64 -17.73
C VAL A 436 12.65 7.15 -17.90
N GLY A 437 11.49 6.64 -17.50
CA GLY A 437 11.26 5.21 -17.52
C GLY A 437 9.81 4.83 -17.67
N VAL A 438 9.60 3.54 -17.81
CA VAL A 438 8.30 2.88 -17.86
C VAL A 438 8.22 1.83 -16.79
N ASN A 439 7.12 1.82 -16.05
CA ASN A 439 6.75 0.78 -15.11
C ASN A 439 5.59 -0.02 -15.70
N TYR A 440 5.77 -1.34 -15.77
CA TYR A 440 4.71 -2.29 -16.06
C TYR A 440 4.36 -3.06 -14.79
N LYS A 441 3.07 -3.17 -14.45
CA LYS A 441 2.56 -3.90 -13.28
C LYS A 441 1.54 -4.94 -13.76
N PHE A 442 1.61 -6.17 -13.25
CA PHE A 442 0.67 -7.27 -13.56
C PHE A 442 0.18 -7.95 -12.28
#